data_AF-A0A2M8SC15-F1
#
_entry.id   AF-A0A2M8SC15-F1
#
_cell.length_a   1.000
_cell.length_b   1.000
_cell.length_c   1.000
_cell.angle_alpha   90.00
_cell.angle_beta   90.00
_cell.angle_gamma   90.00
#
_symmetry.space_group_name_H-M   'P 1'
#
loop_
_entity.id
_entity.type
_entity.pdbx_description
1 polymer ?
#
loop_
_entity_poly.entity_id
_entity_poly.type
_entity_poly.pdbx_seq_one_letter_code
_entity_poly.pdbx_strand_id
1 'polypeptide(L)' 'RATGGLKDTVEEGRTGFRFEEATPEALVEALRRALAIYPERAKWRKLQRNGMEQDFSWSRSASQYASLYWSLNGEY' A
#
# COMPACT_ATOMS: atom_id res chain seq x y z
N ARG A 1 4.16 12.35 1.77
CA ARG A 1 4.27 11.77 3.11
C ARG A 1 3.49 10.46 3.15
N ALA A 2 4.18 9.35 3.39
CA ALA A 2 3.57 8.05 3.58
C ALA A 2 3.18 7.93 5.06
N THR A 3 1.95 8.33 5.40
CA THR A 3 1.43 8.26 6.77
C THR A 3 0.19 7.40 6.88
N GLY A 4 0.04 6.76 8.04
CA GLY A 4 -1.11 5.91 8.34
C GLY A 4 -1.26 4.82 7.27
N GLY A 5 -2.51 4.58 6.85
CA GLY A 5 -2.84 3.52 5.90
C GLY A 5 -2.04 3.55 4.60
N LEU A 6 -1.58 4.71 4.12
CA LEU A 6 -0.74 4.79 2.91
C LEU A 6 0.64 4.15 3.11
N LYS A 7 1.22 4.24 4.30
CA LYS A 7 2.47 3.55 4.63
C LYS A 7 2.26 2.05 4.74
N ASP A 8 1.11 1.65 5.28
CA ASP A 8 0.82 0.27 5.62
C ASP A 8 0.30 -0.55 4.42
N THR A 9 -0.21 0.12 3.39
CA THR A 9 -0.87 -0.55 2.24
C THR A 9 -0.10 -0.44 0.93
N VAL A 10 0.73 0.59 0.74
CA VAL A 10 1.49 0.79 -0.50
C VAL A 10 2.90 0.21 -0.38
N GLU A 11 3.16 -0.80 -1.21
CA GLU A 11 4.47 -1.42 -1.37
C GLU A 11 5.22 -0.75 -2.53
N GLU A 12 6.30 -0.02 -2.20
CA GLU A 12 7.11 0.75 -3.16
C GLU A 12 7.58 -0.15 -4.32
N GLY A 13 7.28 0.27 -5.56
CA GLY A 13 7.67 -0.43 -6.79
C GLY A 13 6.91 -1.73 -7.05
N ARG A 14 6.09 -2.22 -6.11
CA ARG A 14 5.28 -3.43 -6.28
C ARG A 14 3.81 -3.13 -6.51
N THR A 15 3.20 -2.27 -5.68
CA THR A 15 1.78 -1.89 -5.79
C THR A 15 1.58 -0.40 -6.00
N GLY A 16 2.62 0.41 -5.80
CA GLY A 16 2.59 1.84 -6.08
C GLY A 16 3.92 2.54 -5.80
N PHE A 17 3.86 3.87 -5.68
CA PHE A 17 5.00 4.73 -5.36
C PHE A 17 4.60 5.65 -4.22
N ARG A 18 5.47 5.75 -3.20
CA ARG A 18 5.26 6.60 -2.04
C ARG A 18 6.37 7.63 -1.91
N PHE A 19 6.09 8.69 -1.17
CA PHE A 19 7.04 9.74 -0.83
C PHE A 19 6.98 9.99 0.67
N GLU A 20 8.12 9.89 1.35
CA GLU A 20 8.19 9.86 2.81
C GLU A 20 7.89 11.23 3.43
N GLU A 21 8.38 12.31 2.83
CA GLU A 21 8.16 13.69 3.30
C GLU A 21 6.91 14.33 2.67
N ALA A 22 6.30 15.33 3.31
CA ALA A 22 5.18 16.08 2.75
C ALA A 22 5.66 17.30 1.94
N THR A 23 6.68 17.12 1.11
CA THR A 23 7.34 18.21 0.37
C THR A 23 7.10 18.08 -1.14
N PRO A 24 7.06 19.19 -1.90
CA PRO A 24 6.98 19.16 -3.35
C PRO A 24 8.10 18.32 -4.00
N GLU A 25 9.31 18.41 -3.46
CA GLU A 25 10.50 17.72 -3.97
C GLU A 25 10.34 16.20 -3.84
N ALA A 26 9.86 15.73 -2.68
CA ALA A 26 9.60 14.31 -2.44
C ALA A 26 8.49 13.77 -3.36
N LEU A 27 7.47 14.58 -3.65
CA LEU A 27 6.42 14.23 -4.61
C LEU A 27 6.99 14.11 -6.04
N VAL A 28 7.78 15.10 -6.48
CA VAL A 28 8.43 15.07 -7.81
C VAL A 28 9.30 13.82 -7.97
N GLU A 29 10.02 13.44 -6.92
CA GLU A 29 10.87 12.25 -6.96
C GLU A 29 10.06 10.95 -7.07
N ALA A 30 8.93 10.83 -6.37
CA ALA A 30 8.03 9.70 -6.55
C ALA A 30 7.41 9.65 -7.97
N LEU A 31 7.05 10.81 -8.53
CA LEU A 31 6.56 10.90 -9.91
C LEU A 31 7.62 10.48 -10.93
N ARG A 32 8.88 10.87 -10.73
CA ARG A 32 10.00 10.42 -11.58
C ARG A 32 10.13 8.91 -11.58
N ARG A 33 10.05 8.26 -10.42
CA ARG A 33 10.07 6.78 -10.33
C ARG A 33 8.89 6.15 -11.07
N ALA A 34 7.70 6.71 -10.93
CA ALA A 34 6.51 6.22 -11.65
C ALA A 34 6.67 6.34 -13.17
N LEU A 35 7.13 7.50 -13.66
CA LEU A 35 7.31 7.78 -15.08
C LEU A 35 8.45 6.96 -15.69
N ALA A 36 9.48 6.60 -14.92
CA ALA A 36 10.55 5.72 -15.38
C ALA A 36 10.05 4.30 -15.70
N ILE A 37 9.06 3.80 -14.96
CA ILE A 37 8.48 2.46 -15.15
C ILE A 37 7.32 2.45 -16.16
N TYR A 38 6.61 3.56 -16.30
CA TYR A 38 5.47 3.70 -17.21
C TYR A 38 5.69 3.19 -18.66
N PRO A 39 6.82 3.47 -19.35
CA PRO A 39 7.05 2.95 -20.70
C PRO A 39 7.24 1.42 -20.74
N GLU A 40 7.64 0.81 -19.63
CA GLU A 40 7.81 -0.63 -19.50
C GLU A 40 6.45 -1.34 -19.28
N ARG A 41 5.65 -1.45 -20.35
CA ARG A 41 4.26 -1.95 -20.31
C ARG A 41 4.06 -3.22 -19.49
N ALA A 42 4.98 -4.18 -19.57
CA ALA A 42 4.90 -5.42 -18.81
C ALA A 42 5.05 -5.20 -17.30
N LYS A 43 6.03 -4.39 -16.89
CA LYS A 43 6.25 -4.02 -15.48
C LYS A 43 5.10 -3.17 -14.96
N TRP A 44 4.64 -2.20 -15.75
CA TRP A 44 3.50 -1.36 -15.40
C TRP A 44 2.23 -2.19 -15.14
N ARG A 45 1.88 -3.10 -16.06
CA ARG A 45 0.73 -4.00 -15.88
C ARG A 45 0.91 -4.93 -14.67
N LYS A 46 2.13 -5.40 -14.41
CA LYS A 46 2.40 -6.21 -13.22
C LYS A 46 2.15 -5.42 -11.94
N LEU A 47 2.64 -4.18 -11.86
CA LEU A 47 2.39 -3.28 -10.72
C LEU A 47 0.90 -3.05 -10.49
N GLN A 48 0.15 -2.75 -11.57
CA GLN A 48 -1.30 -2.58 -11.51
C GLN A 48 -2.01 -3.84 -11.00
N ARG A 49 -1.67 -5.03 -11.53
CA ARG A 49 -2.25 -6.31 -11.07
C ARG A 49 -1.95 -6.59 -9.61
N ASN A 50 -0.70 -6.40 -9.19
CA ASN A 50 -0.33 -6.60 -7.79
C ASN A 50 -1.18 -5.72 -6.86
N GLY A 51 -1.47 -4.46 -7.26
CA GLY A 51 -2.34 -3.57 -6.49
C GLY A 51 -3.80 -4.04 -6.49
N MET A 52 -4.32 -4.51 -7.63
CA MET A 52 -5.68 -5.06 -7.73
C MET A 52 -5.87 -6.38 -6.97
N GLU A 53 -4.80 -7.15 -6.76
CA GLU A 53 -4.81 -8.42 -6.02
C GLU A 53 -4.75 -8.22 -4.50
N GLN A 54 -4.49 -7.01 -3.99
CA GLN A 54 -4.48 -6.76 -2.56
C GLN A 54 -5.89 -6.86 -1.96
N ASP A 55 -6.02 -7.60 -0.86
CA ASP A 55 -7.27 -7.73 -0.14
C ASP A 55 -7.50 -6.52 0.79
N PHE A 56 -8.35 -5.60 0.33
CA PHE A 56 -8.87 -4.47 1.10
C PHE A 56 -10.31 -4.68 1.55
N SER A 57 -10.76 -5.93 1.66
CA SER A 57 -12.12 -6.25 2.10
C SER A 57 -12.38 -5.88 3.56
N TRP A 58 -13.63 -5.55 3.86
CA TRP A 58 -14.07 -5.38 5.25
C TRP A 58 -13.95 -6.67 6.07
N SER A 59 -14.09 -7.84 5.44
CA SER A 59 -13.95 -9.14 6.10
C SER A 59 -12.56 -9.32 6.71
N ARG A 60 -11.50 -8.89 6.01
CA ARG A 60 -10.13 -8.90 6.53
C ARG A 60 -10.00 -8.02 7.76
N SER A 61 -10.49 -6.78 7.69
CA SER A 61 -10.45 -5.84 8.82
C SER A 61 -11.25 -6.37 10.01
N ALA A 62 -12.48 -6.85 9.79
CA ALA A 62 -13.35 -7.39 10.84
C ALA A 62 -12.70 -8.57 11.58
N SER A 63 -12.01 -9.46 10.85
CA SER A 63 -11.31 -10.60 11.46
C SER A 63 -10.18 -10.17 12.40
N GLN A 64 -9.46 -9.09 12.06
CA GLN A 64 -8.42 -8.53 12.92
C GLN A 64 -9.02 -7.91 14.20
N TYR A 65 -10.13 -7.19 14.07
CA TYR A 65 -10.86 -6.67 15.23
C TYR A 65 -11.41 -7.78 16.12
N ALA A 66 -11.99 -8.84 15.53
CA ALA A 66 -12.47 -9.99 16.29
C ALA A 66 -11.33 -10.67 17.07
N SER A 67 -10.18 -10.87 16.43
CA SER A 67 -8.99 -11.44 17.07
C SER A 67 -8.51 -10.59 18.24
N LEU A 68 -8.51 -9.26 18.08
CA LEU A 68 -8.19 -8.33 19.15
C LEU A 68 -9.18 -8.47 20.32
N TYR A 69 -10.47 -8.51 20.04
CA TYR A 69 -11.50 -8.67 21.08
C TYR A 69 -11.37 -10.00 21.83
N TRP A 70 -11.07 -11.11 21.14
CA TRP A 70 -10.78 -12.38 21.81
C TRP A 70 -9.55 -12.29 22.71
N SER A 71 -8.47 -11.67 22.25
CA SER A 71 -7.24 -11.52 23.04
C SER A 71 -7.44 -10.72 24.33
N LEU A 72 -8.38 -9.76 24.33
CA LEU A 72 -8.69 -8.93 25.48
C LEU A 72 -9.68 -9.59 26.45
N ASN A 73 -10.49 -10.53 25.97
CA ASN A 73 -11.48 -11.24 26.78
C ASN A 73 -10.92 -12.48 27.49
N GLY A 74 -9.65 -12.85 27.27
CA GLY A 74 -8.92 -13.83 28.08
C GLY A 74 -9.32 -15.30 27.89
N GLU A 75 -10.14 -15.65 26.90
CA GLU A 75 -10.48 -17.05 26.61
C GLU A 75 -9.46 -17.66 25.62
N TYR A 76 -8.69 -18.64 26.13
CA TYR A 76 -7.87 -19.61 25.40
C TYR A 76 -8.39 -21.02 25.70
#